data_AF-A0A6A6P2N8-F1
#
_entry.id   AF-A0A6A6P2N8-F1
#
_cell.length_a   1.000
_cell.length_b   1.000
_cell.length_c   1.000
_cell.angle_alpha   90.00
_cell.angle_beta   90.00
_cell.angle_gamma   90.00
#
_symmetry.space_group_name_H-M   'P 1'
#
loop_
_entity.id
_entity.type
_entity.pdbx_description
1 polymer ?
#
loop_
_entity_poly.entity_id
_entity_poly.type
_entity_poly.pdbx_seq_one_letter_code
_entity_poly.pdbx_strand_id
1 'polypeptide(L)'
;MDFPKKNVEKASAETPLLDSSRDVATCPPTTADFLKWIFTLGFWKREPPVDLSERMKVLNTLCLDDFEDGYPRFAAWLVSDPNFTMFRRFKYMRARSLLHLQDKIAMLEDKLKKMDKEDFAADPYILVSRRWDEAQPSSKRDELISEVNVLFKEYDQLLFQLQSLNGIESPRSRNFESVFNELEEKKPMVQSERKTFYQKDDFVSLANGRENTWLHEKIEDFLIHLPQGFAQVSYIST
;
A
#
# COMPACT_ATOMS: atom_id res chain seq x y z
N MET A 1 36.25 -1.14 55.96
CA MET A 1 35.46 -0.02 56.52
C MET A 1 34.17 -0.57 57.07
N ASP A 2 33.79 0.01 58.20
CA ASP A 2 32.95 -0.49 59.28
C ASP A 2 31.44 -0.62 59.00
N PHE A 3 30.81 -1.51 59.79
CA PHE A 3 29.36 -1.65 60.06
C PHE A 3 28.82 -0.42 60.87
N PRO A 4 27.50 -0.20 61.19
CA PRO A 4 26.39 -1.16 61.34
C PRO A 4 24.91 -0.68 61.11
N LYS A 5 24.02 -1.67 61.30
CA LYS A 5 22.59 -1.77 61.70
C LYS A 5 21.76 -0.55 62.16
N LYS A 6 20.56 -0.44 61.53
CA LYS A 6 19.15 -0.44 62.03
C LYS A 6 18.64 0.53 63.14
N ASN A 7 17.45 1.08 62.81
CA ASN A 7 16.20 1.30 63.60
C ASN A 7 15.87 2.76 63.97
N VAL A 8 14.73 3.38 63.61
CA VAL A 8 13.27 3.19 63.91
C VAL A 8 12.77 4.44 64.65
N GLU A 9 11.82 5.15 64.06
CA GLU A 9 10.68 5.85 64.70
C GLU A 9 9.50 5.57 63.74
N LYS A 10 8.38 4.88 64.04
CA LYS A 10 7.48 4.69 65.20
C LYS A 10 6.64 5.92 65.56
N ALA A 11 5.40 5.94 65.07
CA ALA A 11 4.16 6.41 65.73
C ALA A 11 3.02 6.34 64.69
N SER A 12 1.79 5.83 64.89
CA SER A 12 1.06 5.13 65.95
C SER A 12 -0.21 4.56 65.25
N ALA A 13 -0.51 3.25 65.33
CA ALA A 13 -1.63 2.64 66.08
C ALA A 13 -2.94 3.47 66.06
N GLU A 14 -4.10 2.96 65.62
CA GLU A 14 -4.85 1.86 66.25
C GLU A 14 -5.84 1.15 65.29
N THR A 15 -6.05 -0.15 65.53
CA THR A 15 -7.07 -1.07 64.96
C THR A 15 -8.32 -1.15 65.87
N PRO A 16 -9.52 -1.58 65.39
CA PRO A 16 -9.86 -3.01 65.46
C PRO A 16 -10.73 -3.59 64.31
N LEU A 17 -10.62 -4.91 64.20
CA LEU A 17 -11.34 -5.85 63.33
C LEU A 17 -12.85 -5.90 63.60
N LEU A 18 -13.67 -6.15 62.55
CA LEU A 18 -14.65 -7.25 62.56
C LEU A 18 -15.12 -7.63 61.14
N ASP A 19 -15.23 -8.94 60.97
CA ASP A 19 -15.51 -9.77 59.79
C ASP A 19 -16.98 -9.74 59.32
N SER A 20 -17.24 -9.78 58.01
CA SER A 20 -18.10 -10.81 57.37
C SER A 20 -18.38 -10.53 55.87
N SER A 21 -17.96 -11.47 55.01
CA SER A 21 -18.68 -12.01 53.84
C SER A 21 -19.16 -11.13 52.65
N ARG A 22 -18.69 -11.55 51.45
CA ARG A 22 -19.32 -11.60 50.11
C ARG A 22 -19.33 -10.35 49.17
N ASP A 23 -18.57 -10.53 48.08
CA ASP A 23 -18.84 -10.26 46.65
C ASP A 23 -19.03 -8.83 46.07
N VAL A 24 -18.50 -8.68 44.84
CA VAL A 24 -18.91 -7.82 43.70
C VAL A 24 -17.97 -6.66 43.29
N ALA A 25 -17.70 -6.62 41.98
CA ALA A 25 -16.76 -5.83 41.20
C ALA A 25 -16.92 -4.29 41.24
N THR A 26 -15.82 -3.55 41.00
CA THR A 26 -15.82 -2.12 40.70
C THR A 26 -15.31 -1.85 39.28
N CYS A 27 -16.12 -1.13 38.48
CA CYS A 27 -15.89 -0.71 37.10
C CYS A 27 -15.10 0.62 37.00
N PRO A 28 -14.47 0.92 35.83
CA PRO A 28 -13.80 2.21 35.53
C PRO A 28 -14.79 3.35 35.16
N PRO A 29 -14.35 4.63 35.13
CA PRO A 29 -15.24 5.79 35.11
C PRO A 29 -15.95 6.03 33.77
N THR A 30 -17.15 6.60 33.87
CA THR A 30 -18.17 6.68 32.82
C THR A 30 -17.96 7.81 31.81
N THR A 31 -18.39 7.55 30.57
CA THR A 31 -18.27 8.36 29.33
C THR A 31 -18.85 9.78 29.36
N ALA A 32 -19.60 10.16 30.40
CA ALA A 32 -20.34 11.42 30.46
C ALA A 32 -19.44 12.65 30.71
N ASP A 33 -18.32 12.47 31.42
CA ASP A 33 -17.46 13.58 31.83
C ASP A 33 -16.50 14.03 30.71
N PHE A 34 -16.14 13.12 29.81
CA PHE A 34 -15.34 13.42 28.61
C PHE A 34 -16.11 14.23 27.56
N LEU A 35 -17.40 13.95 27.39
CA LEU A 35 -18.24 14.66 26.43
C LEU A 35 -18.46 16.12 26.84
N LYS A 36 -18.61 16.40 28.14
CA LYS A 36 -18.72 17.79 28.63
C LYS A 36 -17.45 18.62 28.39
N TRP A 37 -16.28 18.00 28.40
CA TRP A 37 -15.02 18.67 28.07
C TRP A 37 -14.91 19.03 26.57
N ILE A 38 -15.38 18.17 25.67
CA ILE A 38 -15.38 18.44 24.21
C ILE A 38 -16.31 19.61 23.84
N PHE A 39 -17.46 19.73 24.51
CA PHE A 39 -18.44 20.78 24.18
C PHE A 39 -18.07 22.18 24.68
N THR A 40 -17.13 22.31 25.63
CA THR A 40 -16.76 23.60 26.23
C THR A 40 -15.64 24.34 25.48
N LEU A 41 -14.86 23.65 24.64
CA LEU A 41 -13.95 24.28 23.69
C LEU A 41 -14.68 24.41 22.35
N GLY A 42 -15.11 25.63 21.99
CA GLY A 42 -15.94 25.97 20.83
C GLY A 42 -15.41 25.55 19.44
N PHE A 43 -15.36 24.25 19.17
CA PHE A 43 -14.89 23.62 17.94
C PHE A 43 -16.01 23.27 16.94
N TRP A 44 -17.27 23.57 17.27
CA TRP A 44 -18.42 23.33 16.38
C TRP A 44 -19.14 24.63 16.03
N LYS A 45 -18.43 25.53 15.34
CA LYS A 45 -19.06 26.48 14.43
C LYS A 45 -18.66 26.05 13.01
N ARG A 46 -19.31 25.01 12.49
CA ARG A 46 -19.15 24.59 11.08
C ARG A 46 -19.67 25.73 10.20
N GLU A 47 -18.82 26.25 9.32
CA GLU A 47 -19.26 27.09 8.21
C GLU A 47 -20.22 26.30 7.31
N PRO A 48 -21.18 26.96 6.65
CA PRO A 48 -22.12 26.27 5.76
C PRO A 48 -21.38 25.59 4.59
N PRO A 49 -21.94 24.49 4.04
CA PRO A 49 -21.31 23.78 2.94
C PRO A 49 -21.17 24.71 1.71
N VAL A 50 -19.94 24.86 1.23
CA VAL A 50 -19.64 25.58 -0.01
C VAL A 50 -20.29 24.83 -1.17
N ASP A 51 -21.12 25.50 -1.96
CA ASP A 51 -21.69 24.94 -3.19
C ASP A 51 -20.57 24.72 -4.22
N LEU A 52 -20.16 23.46 -4.37
CA LEU A 52 -19.12 23.05 -5.32
C LEU A 52 -19.66 22.81 -6.73
N SER A 53 -20.98 22.87 -6.94
CA SER A 53 -21.57 22.61 -8.26
C SER A 53 -21.09 23.60 -9.32
N GLU A 54 -20.82 24.84 -8.91
CA GLU A 54 -20.28 25.90 -9.76
C GLU A 54 -18.79 25.71 -10.07
N ARG A 55 -18.01 25.15 -9.13
CA ARG A 55 -16.59 24.76 -9.33
C ARG A 55 -16.44 23.49 -10.16
N MET A 56 -17.37 22.54 -10.02
CA MET A 56 -17.41 21.29 -10.79
C MET A 56 -17.71 21.53 -12.28
N LYS A 57 -18.41 22.61 -12.63
CA LYS A 57 -18.58 23.02 -14.04
C LYS A 57 -17.28 23.43 -14.72
N VAL A 58 -16.32 24.00 -13.97
CA VAL A 58 -15.02 24.45 -14.52
C VAL A 58 -14.09 23.27 -14.78
N LEU A 59 -14.31 22.12 -14.14
CA LEU A 59 -13.45 20.94 -14.26
C LEU A 59 -13.81 20.00 -15.44
N ASN A 60 -14.94 20.24 -16.11
CA ASN A 60 -15.48 19.31 -17.11
C ASN A 60 -15.33 19.85 -18.54
N THR A 61 -14.10 19.82 -19.05
CA THR A 61 -13.65 19.47 -20.42
C THR A 61 -12.31 20.18 -20.66
N LEU A 62 -11.23 19.40 -20.76
CA LEU A 62 -9.97 19.92 -21.30
C LEU A 62 -10.28 20.38 -22.73
N CYS A 63 -10.27 21.68 -22.99
CA CYS A 63 -10.39 22.17 -24.35
C CYS A 63 -9.09 21.81 -25.08
N LEU A 64 -9.19 21.04 -26.17
CA LEU A 64 -8.00 20.59 -26.91
C LEU A 64 -7.17 21.74 -27.49
N ASP A 65 -7.81 22.90 -27.68
CA ASP A 65 -7.19 24.11 -28.22
C ASP A 65 -6.31 24.83 -27.19
N ASP A 66 -6.40 24.46 -25.90
CA ASP A 66 -5.56 25.03 -24.83
C ASP A 66 -4.17 24.38 -24.77
N PHE A 67 -3.95 23.26 -25.48
CA PHE A 67 -2.72 22.46 -25.42
C PHE A 67 -1.86 22.60 -26.67
N GLU A 68 -0.55 22.72 -26.46
CA GLU A 68 0.44 22.71 -27.54
C GLU A 68 0.47 21.36 -28.27
N ASP A 69 0.75 21.42 -29.58
CA ASP A 69 0.88 20.24 -30.43
C ASP A 69 1.95 19.28 -29.90
N GLY A 70 1.69 17.98 -30.03
CA GLY A 70 2.55 16.92 -29.57
C GLY A 70 1.94 16.12 -28.41
N TYR A 71 2.77 15.71 -27.44
CA TYR A 71 2.32 14.96 -26.27
C TYR A 71 1.20 15.63 -25.47
N PRO A 72 1.25 16.95 -25.17
CA PRO A 72 0.21 17.59 -24.36
C PRO A 72 -1.17 17.49 -25.01
N ARG A 73 -1.29 17.88 -26.29
CA ARG A 73 -2.54 17.80 -27.03
C ARG A 73 -3.02 16.37 -27.24
N PHE A 74 -2.11 15.43 -27.53
CA PHE A 74 -2.48 14.02 -27.68
C PHE A 74 -2.96 13.40 -26.36
N ALA A 75 -2.35 13.76 -25.22
CA ALA A 75 -2.80 13.33 -23.91
C ALA A 75 -4.18 13.89 -23.57
N ALA A 76 -4.41 15.17 -23.85
CA ALA A 76 -5.72 15.80 -23.67
C ALA A 76 -6.80 15.12 -24.54
N TRP A 77 -6.46 14.76 -25.78
CA TRP A 77 -7.35 14.01 -26.67
C TRP A 77 -7.62 12.58 -26.19
N LEU A 78 -6.59 11.86 -25.73
CA LEU A 78 -6.73 10.49 -25.24
C LEU A 78 -7.68 10.38 -24.03
N VAL A 79 -7.69 11.42 -23.17
CA VAL A 79 -8.55 11.51 -21.97
C VAL A 79 -9.92 12.13 -22.29
N SER A 80 -10.11 12.71 -23.48
CA SER A 80 -11.38 13.36 -23.85
C SER A 80 -12.56 12.38 -23.95
N ASP A 81 -12.31 11.11 -24.30
CA ASP A 81 -13.29 10.03 -24.29
C ASP A 81 -12.73 8.86 -23.47
N PRO A 82 -13.44 8.36 -22.45
CA PRO A 82 -13.04 7.17 -21.70
C PRO A 82 -12.69 5.96 -22.59
N ASN A 83 -13.35 5.83 -23.75
CA ASN A 83 -13.11 4.77 -24.73
C ASN A 83 -11.73 4.83 -25.39
N PHE A 84 -11.10 6.02 -25.43
CA PHE A 84 -9.77 6.24 -25.98
C PHE A 84 -8.68 6.13 -24.94
N THR A 85 -9.01 6.21 -23.64
CA THR A 85 -8.07 6.04 -22.53
C THR A 85 -7.53 4.61 -22.50
N MET A 86 -6.48 4.36 -23.28
CA MET A 86 -5.82 3.07 -23.42
C MET A 86 -4.31 3.20 -23.28
N PHE A 87 -3.71 2.22 -22.62
CA PHE A 87 -2.27 2.19 -22.37
C PHE A 87 -1.71 0.79 -22.57
N ARG A 88 -0.40 0.72 -22.80
CA ARG A 88 0.31 -0.54 -22.97
C ARG A 88 0.57 -1.19 -21.60
N ARG A 89 0.33 -2.50 -21.49
CA ARG A 89 0.55 -3.36 -20.30
C ARG A 89 2.02 -3.71 -20.10
N PHE A 90 2.80 -3.73 -21.18
CA PHE A 90 4.20 -4.15 -21.22
C PHE A 90 4.40 -5.60 -20.75
N LYS A 91 3.55 -6.54 -21.20
CA LYS A 91 3.55 -7.95 -20.76
C LYS A 91 4.95 -8.59 -20.84
N TYR A 92 5.62 -8.42 -21.99
CA TYR A 92 6.96 -8.98 -22.22
C TYR A 92 8.00 -8.42 -21.24
N MET A 93 8.01 -7.10 -21.04
CA MET A 93 9.01 -6.46 -20.19
C MET A 93 8.78 -6.81 -18.71
N ARG A 94 7.52 -6.85 -18.27
CA ARG A 94 7.16 -7.29 -16.90
C ARG A 94 7.56 -8.75 -16.67
N ALA A 95 7.28 -9.65 -17.62
CA ALA A 95 7.69 -11.04 -17.51
C ALA A 95 9.22 -11.18 -17.41
N ARG A 96 9.98 -10.43 -18.21
CA ARG A 96 11.44 -10.40 -18.13
C ARG A 96 11.94 -9.90 -16.78
N SER A 97 11.29 -8.89 -16.21
CA SER A 97 11.61 -8.39 -14.87
C SER A 97 11.34 -9.44 -13.78
N LEU A 98 10.22 -10.17 -13.86
CA LEU A 98 9.91 -11.25 -12.92
C LEU A 98 10.91 -12.39 -12.99
N LEU A 99 11.29 -12.82 -14.20
CA LEU A 99 12.30 -13.86 -14.39
C LEU A 99 13.66 -13.46 -13.79
N HIS A 100 14.04 -12.19 -13.93
CA HIS A 100 15.28 -11.66 -13.33
C HIS A 100 15.26 -11.69 -11.79
N LEU A 101 14.13 -11.33 -11.18
CA LEU A 101 13.96 -11.41 -9.72
C LEU A 101 13.94 -12.87 -9.24
N GLN A 102 13.27 -13.75 -9.97
CA GLN A 102 13.22 -15.18 -9.67
C GLN A 102 14.62 -15.81 -9.65
N ASP A 103 15.45 -15.49 -10.63
CA ASP A 103 16.84 -15.97 -10.68
C ASP A 103 17.67 -15.47 -9.49
N LYS A 104 17.56 -14.19 -9.14
CA LYS A 104 18.22 -13.63 -7.95
C LYS A 104 17.80 -14.33 -6.66
N ILE A 105 16.50 -14.59 -6.48
CA ILE A 105 15.98 -15.30 -5.31
C ILE A 105 16.55 -16.73 -5.28
N ALA A 106 16.57 -17.43 -6.43
CA ALA A 106 17.15 -18.77 -6.52
C ALA A 106 18.65 -18.79 -6.16
N MET A 107 19.43 -17.79 -6.59
CA MET A 107 20.83 -17.66 -6.22
C MET A 107 21.02 -17.50 -4.69
N LEU A 108 20.17 -16.70 -4.04
CA LEU A 108 20.21 -16.53 -2.58
C LEU A 108 19.76 -17.80 -1.85
N GLU A 109 18.76 -18.51 -2.39
CA GLU A 109 18.31 -19.79 -1.87
C GLU A 109 19.44 -20.83 -1.89
N ASP A 110 20.18 -20.93 -3.01
CA ASP A 110 21.32 -21.83 -3.13
C ASP A 110 22.47 -21.45 -2.19
N LYS A 111 22.70 -20.14 -2.00
CA LYS A 111 23.67 -19.63 -1.04
C LYS A 111 23.29 -20.01 0.40
N LEU A 112 22.00 -19.90 0.75
CA LEU A 112 21.48 -20.30 2.05
C LEU A 112 21.62 -21.82 2.26
N LYS A 113 21.22 -22.64 1.27
CA LYS A 113 21.41 -24.10 1.30
C LYS A 113 22.86 -24.51 1.48
N LYS A 114 23.80 -23.77 0.88
CA LYS A 114 25.23 -24.03 1.04
C LYS A 114 25.68 -23.72 2.46
N MET A 115 25.27 -22.58 3.02
CA MET A 115 25.54 -22.21 4.41
C MET A 115 24.96 -23.24 5.38
N ASP A 116 23.73 -23.71 5.16
CA ASP A 116 23.11 -24.72 6.02
C ASP A 116 23.88 -26.04 6.02
N LYS A 117 24.46 -26.44 4.88
CA LYS A 117 25.32 -27.64 4.81
C LYS A 117 26.64 -27.46 5.53
N GLU A 118 27.24 -26.27 5.44
CA GLU A 118 28.49 -25.93 6.13
C GLU A 118 28.28 -25.89 7.65
N ASP A 119 27.20 -25.25 8.10
CA ASP A 119 26.81 -25.18 9.51
C ASP A 119 26.47 -26.56 10.07
N PHE A 120 25.75 -27.40 9.32
CA PHE A 120 25.47 -28.77 9.74
C PHE A 120 26.74 -29.59 9.95
N ALA A 121 27.76 -29.39 9.10
CA ALA A 121 29.03 -30.08 9.24
C ALA A 121 29.88 -29.56 10.40
N ALA A 122 29.75 -28.28 10.75
CA ALA A 122 30.49 -27.63 11.83
C ALA A 122 29.84 -27.84 13.21
N ASP A 123 28.58 -27.43 13.36
CA ASP A 123 27.77 -27.59 14.57
C ASP A 123 26.27 -27.64 14.18
N PRO A 124 25.65 -28.84 14.18
CA PRO A 124 24.23 -29.00 13.88
C PRO A 124 23.29 -28.15 14.74
N TYR A 125 23.71 -27.73 15.94
CA TYR A 125 22.87 -26.96 16.85
C TYR A 125 22.62 -25.52 16.35
N ILE A 126 23.49 -25.00 15.48
CA ILE A 126 23.30 -23.70 14.79
C ILE A 126 21.98 -23.68 14.02
N LEU A 127 21.63 -24.78 13.34
CA LEU A 127 20.41 -24.88 12.55
C LEU A 127 19.14 -25.04 13.40
N VAL A 128 19.28 -25.50 14.63
CA VAL A 128 18.15 -25.81 15.53
C VAL A 128 17.66 -24.55 16.25
N SER A 129 18.57 -23.63 16.58
CA SER A 129 18.25 -22.44 17.37
C SER A 129 18.74 -21.18 16.68
N ARG A 130 17.80 -20.37 16.19
CA ARG A 130 18.10 -19.04 15.65
C ARG A 130 18.84 -18.15 16.66
N ARG A 131 18.49 -18.21 17.94
CA ARG A 131 19.18 -17.46 19.00
C ARG A 131 20.64 -17.90 19.17
N TRP A 132 20.92 -19.17 18.92
CA TRP A 132 22.28 -19.71 18.97
C TRP A 132 23.09 -19.29 17.76
N ASP A 133 22.48 -19.30 16.57
CA ASP A 133 23.07 -18.78 15.34
C ASP A 133 23.40 -17.29 15.45
N GLU A 134 22.48 -16.45 15.89
CA GLU A 134 22.70 -15.01 16.09
C GLU A 134 23.84 -14.71 17.08
N ALA A 135 24.08 -15.61 18.04
CA ALA A 135 25.18 -15.48 18.99
C ALA A 135 26.55 -15.80 18.36
N GLN A 136 26.59 -16.43 17.19
CA GLN A 136 27.83 -16.74 16.48
C GLN A 136 28.38 -15.49 15.76
N PRO A 137 29.66 -15.16 15.91
CA PRO A 137 30.28 -14.00 15.27
C PRO A 137 30.34 -14.12 13.72
N SER A 138 30.13 -15.32 13.17
CA SER A 138 30.11 -15.58 11.73
C SER A 138 28.72 -15.58 11.10
N SER A 139 27.66 -15.31 11.88
CA SER A 139 26.29 -15.42 11.37
C SER A 139 26.00 -14.35 10.32
N LYS A 140 25.72 -14.82 9.10
CA LYS A 140 25.29 -14.00 7.95
C LYS A 140 23.89 -14.39 7.46
N ARG A 141 23.24 -15.31 8.18
CA ARG A 141 21.94 -15.87 7.80
C ARG A 141 20.86 -14.79 7.84
N ASP A 142 20.83 -13.98 8.90
CA ASP A 142 19.86 -12.89 9.04
C ASP A 142 20.01 -11.84 7.92
N GLU A 143 21.23 -11.51 7.50
CA GLU A 143 21.48 -10.61 6.37
C GLU A 143 20.89 -11.19 5.07
N LEU A 144 21.16 -12.46 4.76
CA LEU A 144 20.63 -13.13 3.57
C LEU A 144 19.10 -13.22 3.59
N ILE A 145 18.51 -13.59 4.74
CA ILE A 145 17.05 -13.65 4.88
C ILE A 145 16.45 -12.25 4.72
N SER A 146 17.10 -11.21 5.23
CA SER A 146 16.63 -9.83 5.05
C SER A 146 16.65 -9.41 3.57
N GLU A 147 17.70 -9.76 2.83
CA GLU A 147 17.82 -9.50 1.39
C GLU A 147 16.75 -10.24 0.60
N VAL A 148 16.54 -11.52 0.90
CA VAL A 148 15.48 -12.35 0.31
C VAL A 148 14.10 -11.74 0.58
N ASN A 149 13.83 -11.27 1.79
CA ASN A 149 12.56 -10.63 2.12
C ASN A 149 12.31 -9.32 1.35
N VAL A 150 13.36 -8.56 1.04
CA VAL A 150 13.24 -7.37 0.18
C VAL A 150 12.90 -7.79 -1.26
N LEU A 151 13.61 -8.77 -1.81
CA LEU A 151 13.36 -9.26 -3.16
C LEU A 151 11.98 -9.90 -3.31
N PHE A 152 11.50 -10.64 -2.31
CA PHE A 152 10.15 -11.21 -2.33
C PHE A 152 9.08 -10.13 -2.37
N LYS A 153 9.22 -9.04 -1.59
CA LYS A 153 8.27 -7.92 -1.65
C LYS A 153 8.18 -7.33 -3.06
N GLU A 154 9.33 -7.10 -3.70
CA GLU A 154 9.37 -6.58 -5.07
C GLU A 154 8.76 -7.57 -6.08
N TYR A 155 9.11 -8.85 -5.96
CA TYR A 155 8.62 -9.93 -6.81
C TYR A 155 7.10 -10.09 -6.69
N ASP A 156 6.58 -10.20 -5.47
CA ASP A 156 5.16 -10.37 -5.20
C ASP A 156 4.36 -9.15 -5.66
N GLN A 157 4.85 -7.94 -5.40
CA GLN A 157 4.22 -6.72 -5.87
C GLN A 157 4.09 -6.70 -7.40
N LEU A 158 5.18 -7.02 -8.12
CA LEU A 158 5.14 -7.07 -9.59
C LEU A 158 4.22 -8.19 -10.11
N LEU A 159 4.20 -9.34 -9.42
CA LEU A 159 3.35 -10.47 -9.79
C LEU A 159 1.86 -10.13 -9.64
N PHE A 160 1.47 -9.54 -8.49
CA PHE A 160 0.10 -9.08 -8.26
C PHE A 160 -0.32 -7.97 -9.22
N GLN A 161 0.58 -7.05 -9.55
CA GLN A 161 0.31 -6.02 -10.56
C GLN A 161 0.13 -6.64 -11.95
N LEU A 162 0.94 -7.63 -12.32
CA LEU A 162 0.81 -8.30 -13.61
C LEU A 162 -0.49 -9.11 -13.70
N GLN A 163 -0.83 -9.86 -12.64
CA GLN A 163 -2.12 -10.56 -12.53
C GLN A 163 -3.27 -9.56 -12.67
N SER A 164 -3.17 -8.44 -11.97
CA SER A 164 -4.14 -7.36 -12.02
C SER A 164 -4.32 -6.84 -13.46
N LEU A 165 -3.23 -6.49 -14.13
CA LEU A 165 -3.28 -5.99 -15.51
C LEU A 165 -3.79 -7.02 -16.52
N ASN A 166 -3.61 -8.32 -16.24
CA ASN A 166 -4.16 -9.39 -17.10
C ASN A 166 -5.68 -9.49 -17.00
N GLY A 167 -6.28 -9.11 -15.86
CA GLY A 167 -7.73 -9.08 -15.67
C GLY A 167 -8.42 -7.92 -16.42
N ILE A 168 -7.69 -6.87 -16.80
CA ILE A 168 -8.25 -5.72 -17.51
C ILE A 168 -8.55 -6.10 -18.97
N GLU A 169 -9.69 -5.67 -19.48
CA GLU A 169 -10.09 -5.93 -20.87
C GLU A 169 -9.19 -5.21 -21.88
N SER A 170 -8.96 -5.86 -23.02
CA SER A 170 -8.29 -5.21 -24.16
C SER A 170 -9.22 -4.18 -24.80
N PRO A 171 -8.69 -3.07 -25.37
CA PRO A 171 -9.51 -2.10 -26.06
C PRO A 171 -10.23 -2.73 -27.24
N ARG A 172 -11.48 -2.29 -27.48
CA ARG A 172 -12.24 -2.70 -28.66
C ARG A 172 -11.47 -2.29 -29.91
N SER A 173 -11.48 -3.14 -30.94
CA SER A 173 -10.77 -2.90 -32.21
C SER A 173 -11.05 -1.51 -32.79
N ARG A 174 -12.32 -1.10 -32.80
CA ARG A 174 -12.75 0.21 -33.30
C ARG A 174 -12.10 1.37 -32.55
N ASN A 175 -12.09 1.32 -31.23
CA ASN A 175 -11.53 2.40 -30.40
C ASN A 175 -10.01 2.48 -30.62
N PHE A 176 -9.34 1.33 -30.66
CA PHE A 176 -7.91 1.25 -30.95
C PHE A 176 -7.57 1.84 -32.32
N GLU A 177 -8.36 1.52 -33.35
CA GLU A 177 -8.20 2.07 -34.69
C GLU A 177 -8.41 3.59 -34.72
N SER A 178 -9.37 4.13 -33.97
CA SER A 178 -9.55 5.58 -33.84
C SER A 178 -8.32 6.27 -33.25
N VAL A 179 -7.76 5.74 -32.15
CA VAL A 179 -6.52 6.29 -31.54
C VAL A 179 -5.33 6.17 -32.49
N PHE A 180 -5.23 5.03 -33.17
CA PHE A 180 -4.14 4.79 -34.12
C PHE A 180 -4.20 5.73 -35.32
N ASN A 181 -5.39 5.97 -35.86
CA ASN A 181 -5.60 6.91 -36.96
C ASN A 181 -5.24 8.34 -36.55
N GLU A 182 -5.66 8.79 -35.36
CA GLU A 182 -5.28 10.10 -34.83
C GLU A 182 -3.76 10.22 -34.67
N LEU A 183 -3.10 9.17 -34.17
CA LEU A 183 -1.65 9.12 -34.01
C LEU A 183 -0.91 9.20 -35.36
N GLU A 184 -1.39 8.50 -36.39
CA GLU A 184 -0.79 8.53 -37.74
C GLU A 184 -1.11 9.82 -38.51
N GLU A 185 -2.26 10.46 -38.24
CA GLU A 185 -2.65 11.73 -38.86
C GLU A 185 -1.87 12.90 -38.26
N LYS A 186 -1.95 13.10 -36.93
CA LYS A 186 -1.32 14.25 -36.26
C LYS A 186 0.16 14.05 -36.01
N LYS A 187 0.62 12.80 -35.91
CA LYS A 187 2.02 12.43 -35.60
C LYS A 187 2.57 13.24 -34.41
N PRO A 188 1.92 13.21 -33.24
CA PRO A 188 2.27 14.04 -32.10
C PRO A 188 3.62 13.67 -31.44
N MET A 189 4.29 12.61 -31.90
CA MET A 189 5.52 12.10 -31.31
C MET A 189 6.41 11.44 -32.37
N VAL A 190 7.69 11.24 -32.03
CA VAL A 190 8.71 10.71 -32.95
C VAL A 190 8.38 9.26 -33.34
N GLN A 191 8.79 8.85 -34.54
CA GLN A 191 8.50 7.51 -35.06
C GLN A 191 8.97 6.37 -34.12
N SER A 192 10.11 6.55 -33.43
CA SER A 192 10.60 5.58 -32.43
C SER A 192 9.61 5.34 -31.30
N GLU A 193 8.88 6.37 -30.89
CA GLU A 193 7.92 6.32 -29.78
C GLU A 193 6.58 5.78 -30.25
N ARG A 194 6.12 6.20 -31.45
CA ARG A 194 4.90 5.69 -32.09
C ARG A 194 4.93 4.17 -32.28
N LYS A 195 6.12 3.57 -32.43
CA LYS A 195 6.28 2.11 -32.50
C LYS A 195 5.66 1.34 -31.34
N THR A 196 5.53 1.99 -30.18
CA THR A 196 4.86 1.43 -29.01
C THR A 196 3.39 1.09 -29.27
N PHE A 197 2.73 1.83 -30.17
CA PHE A 197 1.32 1.65 -30.51
C PHE A 197 1.05 0.57 -31.56
N TYR A 198 2.08 -0.05 -32.16
CA TYR A 198 1.85 -1.14 -33.13
C TYR A 198 1.49 -2.48 -32.48
N GLN A 199 1.59 -2.61 -31.15
CA GLN A 199 1.33 -3.85 -30.42
C GLN A 199 -0.08 -3.86 -29.82
N LYS A 200 -1.11 -3.98 -30.66
CA LYS A 200 -2.53 -3.95 -30.25
C LYS A 200 -2.87 -4.88 -29.09
N ASP A 201 -2.34 -6.10 -29.09
CA ASP A 201 -2.63 -7.14 -28.08
C ASP A 201 -2.04 -6.86 -26.69
N ASP A 202 -1.16 -5.87 -26.58
CA ASP A 202 -0.52 -5.46 -25.32
C ASP A 202 -1.21 -4.25 -24.69
N PHE A 203 -2.33 -3.74 -25.24
CA PHE A 203 -3.06 -2.61 -24.66
C PHE A 203 -4.15 -3.03 -23.66
N VAL A 204 -4.40 -2.17 -22.67
CA VAL A 204 -5.59 -2.17 -21.80
C VAL A 204 -6.47 -0.99 -22.16
N SER A 205 -7.78 -1.19 -22.05
CA SER A 205 -8.73 -0.09 -21.98
C SER A 205 -8.98 0.24 -20.52
N LEU A 206 -8.85 1.52 -20.17
CA LEU A 206 -9.32 2.04 -18.88
C LEU A 206 -10.78 2.51 -18.95
N ALA A 207 -11.40 2.48 -20.14
CA ALA A 207 -12.81 2.76 -20.30
C ALA A 207 -13.64 1.86 -19.37
N ASN A 208 -14.47 2.47 -18.53
CA ASN A 208 -15.39 1.80 -17.61
C ASN A 208 -16.39 0.92 -18.39
N GLY A 209 -15.98 -0.28 -18.79
CA GLY A 209 -16.88 -1.30 -19.34
C GLY A 209 -17.62 -2.07 -18.25
N ARG A 210 -17.01 -2.17 -17.07
CA ARG A 210 -17.55 -2.69 -15.82
C ARG A 210 -16.78 -2.01 -14.70
N GLU A 211 -17.52 -1.43 -13.77
CA GLU A 211 -17.11 -0.91 -12.47
C GLU A 211 -15.67 -1.22 -12.03
N ASN A 212 -14.94 -0.17 -11.67
CA ASN A 212 -13.62 -0.22 -11.04
C ASN A 212 -13.66 -0.82 -9.60
N THR A 213 -14.66 -1.66 -9.29
CA THR A 213 -14.96 -2.19 -7.96
C THR A 213 -13.75 -2.89 -7.38
N TRP A 214 -13.06 -3.72 -8.15
CA TRP A 214 -11.93 -4.49 -7.63
C TRP A 214 -10.64 -3.67 -7.37
N LEU A 215 -10.42 -2.56 -8.10
CA LEU A 215 -9.31 -1.64 -7.82
C LEU A 215 -9.67 -0.69 -6.68
N HIS A 216 -10.92 -0.23 -6.60
CA HIS A 216 -11.44 0.50 -5.44
C HIS A 216 -11.38 -0.34 -4.18
N GLU A 217 -11.81 -1.61 -4.23
CA GLU A 217 -11.86 -2.54 -3.09
C GLU A 217 -10.45 -2.87 -2.59
N LYS A 218 -9.47 -3.06 -3.49
CA LYS A 218 -8.07 -3.28 -3.07
C LYS A 218 -7.37 -2.01 -2.58
N ILE A 219 -7.69 -0.84 -3.15
CA ILE A 219 -7.19 0.44 -2.63
C ILE A 219 -7.85 0.73 -1.27
N GLU A 220 -9.14 0.44 -1.10
CA GLU A 220 -9.86 0.56 0.17
C GLU A 220 -9.29 -0.42 1.21
N ASP A 221 -9.09 -1.69 0.89
CA ASP A 221 -8.46 -2.66 1.80
C ASP A 221 -7.05 -2.22 2.20
N PHE A 222 -6.26 -1.71 1.24
CA PHE A 222 -4.94 -1.17 1.51
C PHE A 222 -5.00 0.09 2.40
N LEU A 223 -6.01 0.95 2.22
CA LEU A 223 -6.24 2.14 3.03
C LEU A 223 -6.84 1.83 4.42
N ILE A 224 -7.61 0.76 4.56
CA ILE A 224 -8.19 0.27 5.83
C ILE A 224 -7.11 -0.37 6.71
N HIS A 225 -6.10 -0.98 6.10
CA HIS A 225 -4.95 -1.57 6.80
C HIS A 225 -3.83 -0.57 7.14
N LEU A 226 -3.96 0.70 6.73
CA LEU A 226 -3.18 1.80 7.31
C LEU A 226 -3.79 2.18 8.68
N PRO A 227 -2.97 2.51 9.70
CA PRO A 227 -3.48 2.90 11.01
C PRO A 227 -4.46 4.09 10.89
N GLN A 228 -5.64 3.93 11.50
CA GLN A 228 -6.84 4.77 11.37
C GLN A 228 -6.68 6.21 11.90
N GLY A 229 -5.82 7.00 11.26
CA GLY A 229 -5.66 8.43 11.50
C GLY A 229 -6.21 9.33 10.39
N PHE A 230 -6.67 8.77 9.25
CA PHE A 230 -6.89 9.60 8.05
C PHE A 230 -8.16 9.34 7.20
N ALA A 231 -9.04 8.36 7.50
CA ALA A 231 -10.06 7.94 6.53
C ALA A 231 -11.50 7.75 7.07
N GLN A 232 -12.00 8.63 7.94
CA GLN A 232 -13.44 8.64 8.27
C GLN A 232 -14.05 10.05 8.29
N VAL A 233 -14.08 10.73 7.15
CA VAL A 233 -15.18 11.68 6.85
C VAL A 233 -15.39 11.69 5.34
N SER A 234 -16.39 10.98 4.83
CA SER A 234 -17.27 11.43 3.72
C SER A 234 -18.07 10.29 3.07
N TYR A 235 -18.85 9.51 3.84
CA TYR A 235 -20.00 8.80 3.26
C TYR A 235 -21.11 8.74 4.28
N ILE A 236 -22.17 9.54 4.07
CA ILE A 236 -23.60 9.30 4.30
C ILE A 236 -24.32 10.59 3.87
N SER A 237 -25.03 10.53 2.75
CA SER A 237 -26.08 11.48 2.35
C SER A 237 -26.88 10.86 1.20
N THR A 238 -27.86 10.04 1.56
CA THR A 238 -29.12 9.84 0.84
C THR A 238 -30.24 9.89 1.87
#